data_AF-A0A352RGG1-F1
#
_entry.id   AF-A0A352RGG1-F1
#
_cell.length_a   1.000
_cell.length_b   1.000
_cell.length_c   1.000
_cell.angle_alpha   90.00
_cell.angle_beta   90.00
_cell.angle_gamma   90.00
#
_symmetry.space_group_name_H-M   'P 1'
#
loop_
_entity.id
_entity.type
_entity.pdbx_description
1 polymer ?
#
loop_
_entity_poly.entity_id
_entity_poly.type
_entity_poly.pdbx_seq_one_letter_code
_entity_poly.pdbx_strand_id
1 'polypeptide(L)' 'KRLVHIPMGRFGEAKEMAQAALFLASDESSYTTGTEFVVDGGITSAYVTP' A
#
# COMPACT_ATOMS: atom_id res chain seq x y z
N LYS A 1 -12.02 -15.28 -8.80
CA LYS A 1 -11.13 -15.32 -7.62
C LYS A 1 -10.51 -13.93 -7.45
N ARG A 2 -11.10 -13.02 -6.63
CA ARG A 2 -10.69 -11.59 -6.61
C ARG A 2 -9.26 -11.35 -6.10
N LEU A 3 -8.75 -12.21 -5.22
CA LEU A 3 -7.41 -12.09 -4.63
C LEU A 3 -6.27 -12.32 -5.62
N VAL A 4 -6.55 -12.96 -6.77
CA VAL A 4 -5.51 -13.28 -7.76
C VAL A 4 -4.86 -12.03 -8.36
N HIS A 5 -5.57 -10.91 -8.34
CA HIS A 5 -5.10 -9.64 -8.86
C HIS A 5 -4.28 -8.84 -7.85
N ILE A 6 -4.23 -9.27 -6.57
CA ILE A 6 -3.41 -8.65 -5.54
C ILE A 6 -2.12 -9.48 -5.42
N PRO A 7 -0.93 -8.94 -5.76
CA PRO A 7 0.33 -9.67 -5.65
C PRO A 7 0.60 -10.29 -4.27
N MET A 8 0.20 -9.60 -3.19
CA MET A 8 0.30 -10.13 -1.84
C MET A 8 -0.70 -11.26 -1.51
N GLY A 9 -1.65 -11.56 -2.40
CA GLY A 9 -2.60 -12.67 -2.27
C GLY A 9 -3.65 -12.51 -1.17
N ARG A 10 -3.69 -11.36 -0.49
CA ARG A 10 -4.63 -11.04 0.60
C ARG A 10 -5.06 -9.59 0.55
N PHE A 11 -6.17 -9.27 1.23
CA PHE A 11 -6.51 -7.89 1.50
C PHE A 11 -5.59 -7.29 2.57
N GLY A 12 -5.39 -5.98 2.48
CA GLY A 12 -4.74 -5.21 3.55
C GLY A 12 -5.62 -5.15 4.79
N GLU A 13 -4.97 -5.04 5.94
CA GLU A 13 -5.61 -4.84 7.24
C GLU A 13 -5.65 -3.34 7.58
N ALA A 14 -6.64 -2.94 8.39
CA ALA A 14 -6.75 -1.55 8.84
C ALA A 14 -5.48 -1.04 9.56
N LYS A 15 -4.77 -1.94 10.25
CA LYS A 15 -3.50 -1.63 10.91
C LYS A 15 -2.41 -1.20 9.92
N GLU A 16 -2.37 -1.79 8.73
CA GLU A 16 -1.38 -1.46 7.70
C GLU A 16 -1.62 -0.05 7.15
N MET A 17 -2.88 0.35 7.00
CA MET A 17 -3.23 1.74 6.63
C MET A 17 -2.86 2.74 7.73
N ALA A 18 -3.12 2.39 8.99
CA ALA A 18 -2.75 3.23 10.13
C ALA A 18 -1.22 3.40 10.24
N GLN A 19 -0.45 2.35 9.98
CA GLN A 19 1.01 2.41 9.97
C GLN A 19 1.57 3.24 8.80
N ALA A 20 0.95 3.15 7.62
CA ALA A 20 1.31 4.00 6.48
C ALA A 20 1.05 5.49 6.78
N ALA A 21 -0.10 5.81 7.36
CA ALA A 21 -0.42 7.17 7.78
C ALA A 21 0.54 7.66 8.89
N LEU A 22 0.87 6.78 9.85
CA LEU A 22 1.84 7.09 10.91
C LEU A 22 3.22 7.40 10.32
N PHE A 23 3.70 6.60 9.35
CA PHE A 23 4.96 6.87 8.66
C PHE A 23 4.96 8.26 8.03
N LEU A 24 3.92 8.62 7.26
CA LEU A 24 3.81 9.94 6.63
C LEU A 24 3.68 11.11 7.62
N ALA A 25 3.23 10.84 8.85
CA ALA A 25 3.12 11.83 9.91
C ALA A 25 4.38 11.93 10.78
N SER A 26 5.37 11.07 10.56
CA SER A 26 6.57 10.93 11.38
C SER A 26 7.78 11.63 10.77
N ASP A 27 8.84 11.81 11.56
CA ASP A 27 10.08 12.42 11.09
C ASP A 27 10.79 11.56 10.04
N GLU A 28 10.48 10.25 10.01
CA GLU A 28 10.98 9.27 9.05
C GLU A 28 10.59 9.60 7.60
N SER A 29 9.52 10.38 7.39
CA SER A 29 9.11 10.86 6.07
C SER A 29 9.49 12.32 5.79
N SER A 30 10.48 12.87 6.50
CA SER A 30 10.87 14.30 6.45
C SER A 30 11.19 14.87 5.07
N TYR A 31 11.46 14.03 4.06
CA TYR A 31 11.70 14.45 2.68
C TYR A 31 10.72 13.84 1.66
N THR A 32 9.66 13.20 2.13
CA THR A 32 8.60 12.64 1.27
C THR A 32 7.48 13.66 1.16
N THR A 33 7.39 14.36 0.03
CA THR A 33 6.36 15.36 -0.24
C THR A 33 5.94 15.38 -1.71
N GLY A 34 4.73 15.84 -2.00
CA GLY A 34 4.22 16.01 -3.36
C GLY A 34 4.04 14.73 -4.17
N THR A 35 3.96 13.57 -3.50
CA THR A 35 3.84 12.25 -4.14
C THR A 35 2.64 11.48 -3.61
N GLU A 36 2.11 10.59 -4.45
CA GLU A 36 1.20 9.53 -4.00
C GLU A 36 1.99 8.44 -3.27
N PHE A 37 1.49 8.00 -2.11
CA PHE A 37 2.07 6.91 -1.31
C PHE A 37 1.12 5.71 -1.33
N VAL A 38 1.30 4.85 -2.32
CA VAL A 38 0.39 3.73 -2.61
C VAL A 38 0.61 2.57 -1.62
N VAL A 39 -0.46 2.15 -0.95
CA VAL A 39 -0.45 1.00 -0.01
C VAL A 39 -1.64 0.10 -0.30
N ASP A 40 -1.48 -0.83 -1.25
CA ASP A 40 -2.60 -1.56 -1.86
C ASP A 40 -2.30 -3.06 -2.10
N GLY A 41 -1.23 -3.57 -1.51
CA GLY A 41 -0.80 -4.95 -1.72
C GLY A 41 -0.21 -5.23 -3.11
N GLY A 42 0.13 -4.17 -3.86
CA GLY A 42 0.81 -4.22 -5.17
C GLY A 42 -0.13 -4.25 -6.37
N ILE A 43 -1.44 -4.13 -6.17
CA ILE A 43 -2.43 -4.25 -7.26
C ILE A 43 -2.25 -3.16 -8.33
N THR A 44 -1.84 -1.95 -7.93
CA THR A 44 -1.58 -0.85 -8.87
C THR A 44 -0.36 -1.11 -9.77
N SER A 45 0.66 -1.80 -9.26
CA SER A 45 1.91 -2.03 -10.00
C SER A 45 1.92 -3.32 -10.83
N ALA A 46 1.26 -4.37 -10.34
CA ALA A 46 1.22 -5.67 -11.00
C ALA A 46 -0.22 -6.20 -10.95
N TYR A 47 -1.03 -5.77 -11.92
CA TYR A 47 -2.33 -6.40 -12.15
C TYR A 47 -2.11 -7.79 -12.74
N VAL A 48 -2.11 -8.79 -11.88
CA VAL A 48 -1.93 -10.18 -12.32
C VAL A 48 -3.27 -10.70 -12.81
N THR A 49 -3.39 -10.94 -14.11
CA THR A 49 -4.52 -11.70 -14.66
C THR A 49 -4.12 -13.17 -14.62
N PRO A 50 -4.93 -14.07 -14.03
CA PRO A 50 -4.61 -15.50 -13.99
C PRO A 50 -4.51 -16.12 -15.38
#